data_AF-A0A538SDW3-F1
#
_entry.id   AF-A0A538SDW3-F1
#
_cell.length_a   1.000
_cell.length_b   1.000
_cell.length_c   1.000
_cell.angle_alpha   90.00
_cell.angle_beta   90.00
_cell.angle_gamma   90.00
#
_symmetry.space_group_name_H-M   'P 1'
#
loop_
_entity.id
_entity.type
_entity.pdbx_description
1 polymer ?
#
loop_
_entity_poly.entity_id
_entity_poly.type
_entity_poly.pdbx_seq_one_letter_code
_entity_poly.pdbx_strand_id
1 'polypeptide(L)'
;MSILVFVEQRGGRIRSVSNEALGLASRLKGALGGEVVAILPCASDPGAGSLGAAGADKVRLAAHPGLGSYDPAGYTRAVVAAAEELEPALILFPASSLGKDLAPRVAARLGVGLAS
;
A
#
# COMPACT_ATOMS: atom_id res chain seq x y z
N MET A 1 11.20 -8.81 -9.02
CA MET A 1 9.78 -8.91 -8.59
C MET A 1 9.62 -8.14 -7.30
N SER A 2 8.48 -7.48 -7.14
CA SER A 2 8.17 -6.71 -5.93
C SER A 2 6.79 -7.09 -5.42
N ILE A 3 6.56 -6.91 -4.12
CA ILE A 3 5.24 -6.95 -3.50
C ILE A 3 4.91 -5.52 -3.09
N LEU A 4 3.86 -4.96 -3.66
CA LEU A 4 3.37 -3.63 -3.31
C LEU A 4 2.36 -3.77 -2.17
N VAL A 5 2.53 -3.01 -1.10
CA VAL A 5 1.62 -3.02 0.04
C VAL A 5 1.05 -1.63 0.26
N PHE A 6 -0.28 -1.52 0.19
CA PHE A 6 -0.95 -0.27 0.54
C PHE A 6 -0.94 -0.05 2.05
N VAL A 7 -0.46 1.13 2.47
CA VAL A 7 -0.44 1.54 3.87
C VAL A 7 -1.57 2.52 4.15
N GLU A 8 -2.43 2.13 5.08
CA GLU A 8 -3.53 2.95 5.57
C GLU A 8 -3.01 3.93 6.63
N GLN A 9 -3.28 5.22 6.42
CA GLN A 9 -3.17 6.24 7.44
C GLN A 9 -4.53 6.88 7.70
N ARG A 10 -4.75 7.31 8.96
CA ARG A 10 -5.89 8.12 9.34
C ARG A 10 -5.45 9.25 10.25
N GLY A 11 -5.68 10.49 9.82
CA GLY A 11 -5.31 11.68 10.60
C GLY A 11 -3.81 11.77 10.85
N GLY A 12 -2.98 11.40 9.86
CA GLY A 12 -1.53 11.43 9.98
C GLY A 12 -0.94 10.31 10.86
N ARG A 13 -1.71 9.24 11.12
CA ARG A 13 -1.25 8.07 11.88
C ARG A 13 -1.42 6.79 11.07
N ILE A 14 -0.34 6.04 10.95
CA ILE A 14 -0.34 4.72 10.33
C ILE A 14 -1.19 3.76 11.16
N ARG A 15 -2.04 2.99 10.49
CA ARG A 15 -2.90 1.99 11.14
C ARG A 15 -2.16 0.68 11.32
N SER A 16 -2.33 0.02 12.47
CA SER A 16 -1.67 -1.25 12.80
C SER A 16 -1.96 -2.36 11.79
N VAL A 17 -3.15 -2.37 11.18
CA VAL A 17 -3.54 -3.35 10.15
C VAL A 17 -2.60 -3.32 8.93
N SER A 18 -1.95 -2.19 8.65
CA SER A 18 -0.92 -2.12 7.61
C SER A 18 0.37 -2.83 7.99
N ASN A 19 0.72 -2.86 9.28
CA ASN A 19 1.88 -3.61 9.75
C ASN A 19 1.66 -5.12 9.62
N GLU A 20 0.43 -5.59 9.82
CA GLU A 20 0.07 -7.00 9.59
C GLU A 20 0.22 -7.39 8.11
N ALA A 21 -0.24 -6.52 7.20
CA ALA A 21 -0.09 -6.72 5.75
C ALA A 21 1.39 -6.71 5.31
N LEU A 22 2.21 -5.80 5.86
CA LEU A 22 3.65 -5.77 5.60
C LEU A 22 4.36 -7.00 6.17
N GLY A 23 3.99 -7.46 7.36
CA GLY A 23 4.54 -8.68 7.95
C GLY A 23 4.24 -9.91 7.10
N LEU A 24 3.03 -10.01 6.54
CA LEU A 24 2.68 -11.05 5.57
C LEU A 24 3.50 -10.91 4.28
N ALA A 25 3.60 -9.70 3.70
CA ALA A 25 4.42 -9.45 2.52
C ALA A 25 5.88 -9.87 2.73
N SER A 26 6.46 -9.56 3.89
CA SER A 26 7.82 -9.93 4.24
C SER A 26 8.02 -11.44 4.31
N ARG A 27 7.00 -12.20 4.79
CA ARG A 27 7.04 -13.67 4.77
C ARG A 27 6.95 -14.21 3.35
N LEU A 28 6.07 -13.64 2.52
CA LEU A 28 5.88 -14.05 1.12
C LEU A 28 7.08 -13.71 0.23
N LYS A 29 7.75 -12.58 0.50
CA LYS A 29 8.98 -12.16 -0.18
C LYS A 29 10.05 -13.26 -0.19
N GLY A 30 10.17 -14.01 0.91
CA GLY A 30 11.13 -15.12 1.00
C GLY A 30 10.88 -16.24 -0.03
N ALA A 31 9.62 -16.47 -0.41
CA ALA A 31 9.23 -17.49 -1.39
C ALA A 31 9.24 -16.95 -2.83
N LEU A 32 8.85 -15.69 -3.03
CA LEU A 32 8.71 -15.10 -4.36
C LEU A 32 10.00 -14.50 -4.91
N GLY A 33 10.95 -14.18 -4.02
CA GLY A 33 12.13 -13.38 -4.34
C GLY A 33 11.77 -11.92 -4.59
N GLY A 34 12.60 -11.00 -4.12
CA GLY A 34 12.43 -9.57 -4.37
C GLY A 34 12.29 -8.69 -3.13
N GLU A 35 11.55 -7.60 -3.28
CA GLU A 35 11.40 -6.57 -2.23
C GLU A 35 9.93 -6.24 -1.92
N VAL A 36 9.68 -5.83 -0.68
CA VAL A 36 8.41 -5.28 -0.21
C VAL A 36 8.46 -3.77 -0.31
N VAL A 37 7.57 -3.19 -1.13
CA VAL A 37 7.43 -1.75 -1.29
C VAL A 37 6.12 -1.31 -0.65
N ALA A 38 6.20 -0.44 0.36
CA ALA A 38 5.03 0.21 0.93
C ALA A 38 4.64 1.44 0.10
N ILE A 39 3.36 1.60 -0.24
CA ILE A 39 2.82 2.85 -0.82
C ILE A 39 1.90 3.52 0.20
N LEU A 40 2.22 4.76 0.53
CA LEU A 40 1.56 5.54 1.58
C LEU A 40 1.05 6.89 1.05
N PRO A 41 -0.23 6.96 0.65
CA PRO A 41 -0.91 8.22 0.36
C PRO A 41 -1.09 9.05 1.63
N CYS A 42 -0.58 10.28 1.64
CA CYS A 42 -0.63 11.17 2.80
C CYS A 42 -0.49 12.65 2.41
N ALA A 43 -0.92 13.58 3.27
CA ALA A 43 -0.62 15.01 3.08
C ALA A 43 0.83 15.35 3.48
N SER A 44 1.33 14.71 4.52
CA SER A 44 2.68 14.83 5.06
C SER A 44 3.10 13.47 5.63
N ASP A 45 4.40 13.25 5.81
CA ASP A 45 4.93 12.00 6.35
C ASP A 45 4.31 11.68 7.74
N PRO A 46 3.54 10.57 7.87
CA PRO A 46 2.89 10.18 9.12
C PRO A 46 3.77 9.27 10.00
N GLY A 47 5.07 9.17 9.73
CA GLY A 47 6.00 8.28 10.43
C GLY A 47 6.39 7.05 9.60
N ALA A 48 6.63 7.23 8.30
CA ALA A 48 7.03 6.19 7.34
C ALA A 48 8.23 5.36 7.79
N GLY A 49 9.17 5.94 8.54
CA GLY A 49 10.34 5.23 9.07
C GLY A 49 10.00 4.01 9.94
N SER A 50 8.82 4.00 10.58
CA SER A 50 8.34 2.86 11.37
C SER A 50 8.02 1.61 10.54
N LEU A 51 7.73 1.75 9.25
CA LEU A 51 7.29 0.66 8.38
C LEU A 51 8.41 -0.33 8.05
N GLY A 52 9.68 0.09 8.17
CA GLY A 52 10.82 -0.80 8.00
C GLY A 52 10.82 -1.94 9.02
N ALA A 53 10.49 -1.63 10.29
CA ALA A 53 10.34 -2.64 11.34
C ALA A 53 9.16 -3.60 11.11
N ALA A 54 8.18 -3.20 10.29
CA ALA A 54 7.06 -4.03 9.89
C ALA A 54 7.33 -4.88 8.64
N GLY A 55 8.51 -4.74 8.00
CA GLY A 55 8.92 -5.56 6.86
C GLY A 55 8.91 -4.86 5.50
N ALA A 56 8.76 -3.52 5.46
CA ALA A 56 8.96 -2.76 4.23
C ALA A 56 10.46 -2.59 3.93
N ASP A 57 10.90 -2.97 2.73
CA ASP A 57 12.26 -2.68 2.26
C ASP A 57 12.38 -1.25 1.72
N LYS A 58 11.29 -0.76 1.11
CA LYS A 58 11.17 0.61 0.58
C LYS A 58 9.82 1.18 0.97
N VAL A 59 9.78 2.51 1.19
CA VAL A 59 8.54 3.25 1.40
C VAL A 59 8.44 4.35 0.35
N ARG A 60 7.34 4.33 -0.40
CA ARG A 60 6.94 5.37 -1.35
C ARG A 60 5.86 6.22 -0.73
N LEU A 61 6.18 7.49 -0.48
CA LEU A 61 5.21 8.49 -0.04
C LEU A 61 4.54 9.12 -1.26
N ALA A 62 3.23 8.89 -1.40
CA ALA A 62 2.42 9.67 -2.33
C ALA A 62 1.92 10.92 -1.61
N ALA A 63 2.83 11.89 -1.46
CA ALA A 63 2.59 13.12 -0.71
C ALA A 63 1.78 14.13 -1.53
N HIS A 64 0.58 14.47 -1.07
CA HIS A 64 -0.24 15.51 -1.69
C HIS A 64 -1.22 16.11 -0.66
N PRO A 65 -1.40 17.44 -0.58
CA PRO A 65 -2.26 18.07 0.43
C PRO A 65 -3.68 17.50 0.52
N GLY A 66 -4.24 17.10 -0.62
CA GLY A 66 -5.57 16.46 -0.71
C GLY A 66 -5.65 15.02 -0.16
N LEU A 67 -4.54 14.39 0.20
CA LEU A 67 -4.47 13.00 0.69
C LEU A 67 -4.30 12.93 2.22
N GLY A 68 -4.58 14.03 2.93
CA GLY A 68 -4.59 14.03 4.41
C GLY A 68 -5.73 13.20 5.01
N SER A 69 -6.85 13.12 4.27
CA SER A 69 -7.97 12.23 4.55
C SER A 69 -8.14 11.24 3.40
N TYR A 70 -8.89 10.16 3.64
CA TYR A 70 -9.17 9.18 2.61
C TYR A 70 -9.94 9.82 1.44
N ASP A 71 -9.31 9.81 0.26
CA ASP A 71 -9.89 10.21 -1.01
C ASP A 71 -9.80 8.99 -1.95
N PRO A 72 -10.91 8.26 -2.20
CA PRO A 72 -10.87 7.02 -2.99
C PRO A 72 -10.19 7.19 -4.34
N ALA A 73 -10.43 8.32 -5.03
CA ALA A 73 -9.87 8.58 -6.35
C ALA A 73 -8.36 8.83 -6.29
N GLY A 74 -7.91 9.70 -5.38
CA GLY A 74 -6.50 10.00 -5.17
C GLY A 74 -5.70 8.82 -4.65
N TYR A 75 -6.26 8.06 -3.71
CA TYR A 75 -5.63 6.83 -3.21
C TYR A 75 -5.53 5.77 -4.31
N THR A 76 -6.58 5.59 -5.12
CA THR A 76 -6.53 4.67 -6.27
C THR A 76 -5.43 5.10 -7.24
N ARG A 77 -5.36 6.39 -7.61
CA ARG A 77 -4.31 6.90 -8.50
C ARG A 77 -2.91 6.67 -7.93
N ALA A 78 -2.71 6.90 -6.64
CA ALA A 78 -1.41 6.71 -5.99
C ALA A 78 -0.95 5.24 -6.05
N VAL A 79 -1.85 4.30 -5.73
CA VAL A 79 -1.52 2.87 -5.78
C VAL A 79 -1.32 2.38 -7.22
N VAL A 80 -2.18 2.81 -8.15
CA VAL A 80 -2.08 2.45 -9.58
C VAL A 80 -0.77 2.97 -10.18
N ALA A 81 -0.42 4.24 -9.95
CA ALA A 81 0.84 4.80 -10.44
C ALA A 81 2.06 4.04 -9.89
N ALA A 82 2.03 3.67 -8.60
CA ALA A 82 3.09 2.86 -8.01
C ALA A 82 3.14 1.45 -8.63
N ALA A 83 1.99 0.85 -8.92
CA ALA A 83 1.91 -0.47 -9.54
C ALA A 83 2.38 -0.46 -11.00
N GLU A 84 2.03 0.56 -11.78
CA GLU A 84 2.47 0.75 -13.17
C GLU A 84 3.98 0.94 -13.27
N GLU A 85 4.61 1.61 -12.29
CA GLU A 85 6.07 1.80 -12.28
C GLU A 85 6.83 0.56 -11.78
N LEU A 86 6.28 -0.15 -10.78
CA LEU A 86 6.97 -1.26 -10.11
C LEU A 86 6.70 -2.62 -10.75
N GLU A 87 5.63 -2.74 -11.52
CA GLU A 87 5.08 -3.99 -12.07
C GLU A 87 5.12 -5.13 -11.03
N PRO A 88 4.47 -4.96 -9.86
CA PRO A 88 4.59 -5.91 -8.76
C PRO A 88 3.90 -7.23 -9.08
N ALA A 89 4.41 -8.32 -8.52
CA ALA A 89 3.78 -9.64 -8.65
C ALA A 89 2.49 -9.73 -7.83
N LEU A 90 2.41 -8.99 -6.72
CA LEU A 90 1.27 -8.94 -5.80
C LEU A 90 1.07 -7.53 -5.29
N ILE A 91 -0.20 -7.15 -5.12
CA ILE A 91 -0.59 -5.94 -4.39
C ILE A 91 -1.42 -6.38 -3.19
N LEU A 92 -0.94 -6.08 -1.98
CA LEU A 92 -1.64 -6.41 -0.74
C LEU A 92 -2.32 -5.18 -0.15
N PHE A 93 -3.56 -5.38 0.29
CA PHE A 93 -4.35 -4.38 1.01
C PHE A 93 -4.66 -4.89 2.42
N PRO A 94 -4.63 -4.03 3.45
CA PRO A 94 -5.12 -4.39 4.76
C PRO A 94 -6.61 -4.74 4.70
N ALA A 95 -7.05 -5.75 5.47
CA ALA A 95 -8.45 -6.21 5.50
C ALA A 95 -9.38 -5.26 6.30
N SER A 96 -9.27 -3.95 6.08
CA SER A 96 -10.08 -2.90 6.71
C SER A 96 -11.23 -2.45 5.81
N SER A 97 -12.12 -1.59 6.33
CA SER A 97 -13.16 -0.95 5.50
C SER A 97 -12.56 -0.13 4.35
N LEU A 98 -11.43 0.53 4.58
CA LEU A 98 -10.76 1.33 3.55
C LEU A 98 -10.08 0.42 2.52
N GLY A 99 -9.36 -0.62 2.97
CA GLY A 99 -8.77 -1.60 2.07
C GLY A 99 -9.82 -2.28 1.19
N LYS A 100 -10.98 -2.64 1.74
CA LYS A 100 -12.10 -3.26 1.00
C LYS A 100 -12.79 -2.30 0.02
N ASP A 101 -12.76 -0.99 0.25
CA ASP A 101 -13.25 -0.01 -0.74
C ASP A 101 -12.18 0.28 -1.82
N LEU A 102 -10.90 0.33 -1.45
CA LEU A 102 -9.81 0.73 -2.34
C LEU A 102 -9.37 -0.40 -3.29
N ALA A 103 -9.19 -1.62 -2.77
CA ALA A 103 -8.70 -2.76 -3.53
C ALA A 103 -9.47 -3.04 -4.83
N PRO A 104 -10.83 -3.11 -4.85
CA PRO A 104 -11.57 -3.35 -6.08
C PRO A 104 -11.42 -2.23 -7.11
N ARG A 105 -11.24 -0.98 -6.69
CA ARG A 105 -11.00 0.17 -7.58
C ARG A 105 -9.65 0.07 -8.27
N VAL A 106 -8.62 -0.30 -7.50
CA VAL A 106 -7.26 -0.52 -8.03
C VAL A 106 -7.26 -1.70 -9.00
N ALA A 107 -7.86 -2.83 -8.63
CA ALA A 107 -7.95 -4.02 -9.48
C ALA A 107 -8.65 -3.72 -10.81
N ALA A 108 -9.79 -3.01 -10.77
CA ALA A 108 -10.52 -2.59 -11.96
C ALA A 108 -9.69 -1.65 -12.85
N ARG A 109 -8.94 -0.71 -12.27
CA ARG A 109 -8.12 0.25 -13.03
C ARG A 109 -6.91 -0.39 -13.71
N LEU A 110 -6.35 -1.43 -13.10
CA LEU A 110 -5.22 -2.21 -13.63
C LEU A 110 -5.67 -3.37 -14.54
N GLY A 111 -6.96 -3.72 -14.55
CA GLY A 111 -7.46 -4.85 -15.33
C GLY A 111 -7.03 -6.22 -14.78
N VAL A 112 -6.89 -6.35 -13.46
CA VAL A 112 -6.41 -7.57 -12.78
C VAL A 112 -7.46 -8.18 -11.86
N GLY A 113 -7.25 -9.44 -11.45
CA GLY A 113 -8.10 -10.13 -10.48
C GLY A 113 -7.92 -9.62 -9.05
N LEU A 114 -8.95 -9.81 -8.22
CA LEU A 114 -8.94 -9.54 -6.78
C LEU A 114 -9.49 -10.76 -6.02
N ALA A 115 -8.86 -11.11 -4.90
CA ALA A 115 -9.38 -12.06 -3.91
C ALA A 115 -9.53 -11.35 -2.55
N SER A 116 -10.61 -11.64 -1.82
CA SER A 116 -10.94 -11.01 -0.53
C SER A 116 -11.46 -12.02 0.48
#